data_AF-A3JXF2-F1
#
_entry.id   AF-A3JXF2-F1
#
_cell.length_a   1.000
_cell.length_b   1.000
_cell.length_c   1.000
_cell.angle_alpha   90.00
_cell.angle_beta   90.00
_cell.angle_gamma   90.00
#
_symmetry.space_group_name_H-M   'P 1'
#
loop_
_entity.id
_entity.type
_entity.pdbx_description
1 polymer ?
#
loop_
_entity_poly.entity_id
_entity_poly.type
_entity_poly.pdbx_seq_one_letter_code
_entity_poly.pdbx_strand_id
1 'polypeptide(L)'
;MSPLILLGLVGFGLFAVAVNQDNYTSSDDDDGSGEGDDTAAEDTDTGGSFDFDTGDDTGGGTPTDEEDPGEEDPGDVTAGGMLTGTDGPDTISLDGPAGPGLDISTGAGDDLIDLYDGTTDPVELEAQLLDGARVSGGDGNDLIDAHTIDSTLTGDAGNDTISGRHDGASIDAGTGDDLVSIASSEGSAGSDIQGGDGADTISALMDGGRVDGGAGNDLLFANPSATSPTEVDGGDGSDQIVINAVTPPIQQWEAGVQVTGGDGADIFDLIVAPGGIDLSDTPPASVSTLADGTVQVDIGTITDFSAGEDLLLIDGTTNANQFTLAAIELEETAPSGAAPLSTVVRLVYEIDSTDVANRDVILTLSGASGLTADDVIVTGAGTSPVPLNFLSRGAAAA
;
A
#
# COMPACT_ATOMS: atom_id res chain seq x y z
N MET A 1 -41.76 -14.15 -1.82
CA MET A 1 -41.03 -14.20 -0.53
C MET A 1 -39.58 -14.09 -0.93
N SER A 2 -39.08 -12.87 -0.97
CA SER A 2 -37.68 -12.56 -1.31
C SER A 2 -36.85 -12.72 -0.04
N PRO A 3 -35.63 -13.28 -0.10
CA PRO A 3 -34.78 -13.35 1.07
C PRO A 3 -34.27 -11.94 1.39
N LEU A 4 -34.40 -11.58 2.65
CA LEU A 4 -33.85 -10.38 3.26
C LEU A 4 -32.37 -10.67 3.50
N ILE A 5 -31.47 -10.09 2.70
CA ILE A 5 -30.04 -10.12 3.00
C ILE A 5 -29.83 -9.13 4.15
N LEU A 6 -29.53 -9.68 5.32
CA LEU A 6 -29.21 -8.93 6.53
C LEU A 6 -27.73 -8.60 6.45
N LEU A 7 -27.36 -7.43 5.89
CA LEU A 7 -26.01 -6.90 6.01
C LEU A 7 -25.72 -6.65 7.48
N GLY A 8 -24.81 -7.44 8.04
CA GLY A 8 -24.19 -7.16 9.32
C GLY A 8 -23.33 -5.92 9.17
N LEU A 9 -23.75 -4.84 9.80
CA LEU A 9 -22.96 -3.64 9.99
C LEU A 9 -21.78 -4.02 10.91
N VAL A 10 -20.66 -4.47 10.34
CA VAL A 10 -19.41 -4.61 11.06
C VAL A 10 -18.88 -3.19 11.23
N GLY A 11 -18.78 -2.75 12.48
CA GLY A 11 -18.24 -1.44 12.80
C GLY A 11 -16.79 -1.40 12.37
N PHE A 12 -16.51 -0.65 11.31
CA PHE A 12 -15.17 -0.32 10.87
C PHE A 12 -14.42 0.32 12.04
N GLY A 13 -13.49 -0.47 12.60
CA GLY A 13 -12.42 0.03 13.42
C GLY A 13 -11.61 0.99 12.56
N LEU A 14 -11.44 2.19 13.08
CA LEU A 14 -10.67 3.28 12.55
C LEU A 14 -9.21 2.82 12.35
N PHE A 15 -8.86 2.20 11.21
CA PHE A 15 -7.49 2.22 10.73
C PHE A 15 -7.28 3.58 10.08
N ALA A 16 -7.06 4.58 10.94
CA ALA A 16 -6.30 5.73 10.51
C ALA A 16 -4.89 5.21 10.24
N VAL A 17 -4.61 4.81 9.01
CA VAL A 17 -3.26 4.94 8.48
C VAL A 17 -2.96 6.43 8.64
N ALA A 18 -2.17 6.75 9.64
CA ALA A 18 -1.62 8.07 9.78
C ALA A 18 -0.82 8.29 8.49
N VAL A 19 -1.39 9.06 7.56
CA VAL A 19 -0.62 9.70 6.50
C VAL A 19 0.40 10.53 7.26
N ASN A 20 1.61 10.00 7.44
CA ASN A 20 2.69 10.68 8.12
C ASN A 20 3.15 11.81 7.22
N GLN A 21 2.48 12.96 7.30
CA GLN A 21 2.77 14.16 6.52
C GLN A 21 4.00 14.92 7.04
N ASP A 22 4.71 14.42 8.06
CA ASP A 22 5.64 15.24 8.84
C ASP A 22 7.12 15.09 8.45
N ASN A 23 7.50 14.35 7.40
CA ASN A 23 8.93 14.15 7.10
C ASN A 23 9.44 14.53 5.70
N TYR A 24 8.75 15.44 5.00
CA TYR A 24 9.28 16.03 3.76
C TYR A 24 9.32 17.56 3.82
N THR A 25 10.13 18.09 4.73
CA THR A 25 10.71 19.43 4.53
C THR A 25 12.09 19.27 3.92
N SER A 26 12.22 19.60 2.64
CA SER A 26 13.50 19.83 1.99
C SER A 26 14.27 20.90 2.77
N SER A 27 15.42 20.54 3.35
CA SER A 27 16.34 21.50 3.94
C SER A 27 17.19 22.13 2.84
N ASP A 28 16.78 23.30 2.36
CA ASP A 28 17.69 24.25 1.72
C ASP A 28 18.01 25.38 2.71
N ASP A 29 19.32 25.67 2.81
CA ASP A 29 20.00 26.84 3.39
C ASP A 29 19.97 27.03 4.92
N ASP A 30 21.10 26.82 5.62
CA ASP A 30 22.13 27.85 5.78
C ASP A 30 23.29 27.40 6.70
N ASP A 31 24.42 28.10 6.55
CA ASP A 31 25.68 27.93 7.26
C ASP A 31 25.63 28.03 8.80
N GLY A 32 26.62 27.45 9.47
CA GLY A 32 26.83 27.71 10.90
C GLY A 32 27.77 26.77 11.64
N SER A 33 29.07 27.03 11.56
CA SER A 33 30.14 26.42 12.35
C SER A 33 29.90 26.37 13.87
N GLY A 34 30.31 25.28 14.53
CA GLY A 34 30.50 25.26 15.98
C GLY A 34 31.02 23.94 16.54
N GLU A 35 32.35 23.85 16.72
CA GLU A 35 33.02 22.81 17.51
C GLU A 35 32.55 22.85 18.99
N GLY A 36 32.44 21.67 19.62
CA GLY A 36 32.20 21.54 21.06
C GLY A 36 32.31 20.09 21.53
N ASP A 37 33.46 19.79 22.13
CA ASP A 37 33.89 18.54 22.78
C ASP A 37 33.20 18.29 24.14
N ASP A 38 33.41 17.06 24.64
CA ASP A 38 33.40 16.59 26.04
C ASP A 38 32.19 15.84 26.66
N THR A 39 32.35 14.50 26.62
CA THR A 39 32.38 13.54 27.75
C THR A 39 31.14 13.12 28.57
N ALA A 40 31.03 11.78 28.63
CA ALA A 40 30.80 10.89 29.80
C ALA A 40 29.37 10.49 30.23
N ALA A 41 29.12 9.19 29.99
CA ALA A 41 28.57 8.15 30.90
C ALA A 41 27.28 8.46 31.69
N GLU A 42 26.27 7.59 31.57
CA GLU A 42 26.08 6.48 32.51
C GLU A 42 25.23 5.36 31.88
N ASP A 43 25.68 4.16 32.18
CA ASP A 43 25.10 2.84 31.96
C ASP A 43 23.87 2.64 32.85
N THR A 44 22.74 2.25 32.24
CA THR A 44 21.66 1.55 32.94
C THR A 44 21.16 0.40 32.09
N ASP A 45 21.92 -0.70 32.12
CA ASP A 45 21.45 -2.08 32.02
C ASP A 45 20.07 -2.29 32.65
N THR A 46 19.06 -2.55 31.82
CA THR A 46 17.94 -3.47 32.12
C THR A 46 17.33 -4.03 30.83
N GLY A 47 17.76 -5.22 30.41
CA GLY A 47 17.02 -6.03 29.43
C GLY A 47 17.95 -6.87 28.57
N GLY A 48 18.28 -8.08 29.02
CA GLY A 48 19.18 -8.98 28.30
C GLY A 48 18.63 -9.39 26.94
N SER A 49 19.33 -9.00 25.87
CA SER A 49 19.37 -9.76 24.63
C SER A 49 20.01 -11.10 24.94
N PHE A 50 19.31 -12.19 24.60
CA PHE A 50 19.88 -13.52 24.67
C PHE A 50 20.47 -13.85 23.31
N ASP A 51 21.79 -13.74 23.29
CA ASP A 51 22.77 -14.32 22.40
C ASP A 51 22.55 -15.84 22.19
N PHE A 52 22.95 -16.35 21.03
CA PHE A 52 22.74 -17.70 20.51
C PHE A 52 22.86 -18.83 21.58
N ASP A 53 21.75 -19.49 21.93
CA ASP A 53 21.75 -20.83 22.55
C ASP A 53 21.24 -21.87 21.55
N THR A 54 22.16 -22.42 20.75
CA THR A 54 21.91 -23.65 19.98
C THR A 54 21.95 -24.86 20.92
N GLY A 55 20.87 -25.03 21.67
CA GLY A 55 20.67 -26.17 22.57
C GLY A 55 20.05 -27.38 21.87
N ASP A 56 20.90 -28.35 21.49
CA ASP A 56 20.64 -29.80 21.25
C ASP A 56 20.45 -30.31 19.80
N ASP A 57 21.57 -30.37 19.07
CA ASP A 57 22.13 -31.52 18.31
C ASP A 57 21.20 -32.42 17.44
N THR A 58 21.37 -32.38 16.11
CA THR A 58 22.12 -33.44 15.36
C THR A 58 22.03 -33.22 13.84
N GLY A 59 23.15 -32.80 13.22
CA GLY A 59 23.19 -32.47 11.80
C GLY A 59 24.50 -32.69 11.04
N GLY A 60 25.41 -33.54 11.52
CA GLY A 60 26.36 -34.29 10.68
C GLY A 60 27.40 -33.53 9.81
N GLY A 61 28.58 -33.27 10.39
CA GLY A 61 29.82 -33.04 9.64
C GLY A 61 31.07 -33.39 10.47
N THR A 62 31.63 -34.59 10.30
CA THR A 62 32.88 -35.03 10.97
C THR A 62 34.15 -34.37 10.39
N PRO A 63 35.29 -34.38 11.13
CA PRO A 63 36.19 -33.23 11.28
C PRO A 63 37.49 -33.32 10.46
N THR A 64 38.14 -32.18 10.26
CA THR A 64 39.59 -32.13 10.06
C THR A 64 40.23 -30.99 10.87
N ASP A 65 41.00 -31.40 11.87
CA ASP A 65 42.20 -30.83 12.49
C ASP A 65 42.40 -29.30 12.57
N GLU A 66 42.39 -28.86 13.84
CA GLU A 66 43.06 -27.74 14.52
C GLU A 66 44.06 -26.87 13.74
N GLU A 67 43.90 -25.55 13.81
CA GLU A 67 44.77 -24.64 14.61
C GLU A 67 44.12 -23.23 14.80
N ASP A 68 44.23 -22.71 16.03
CA ASP A 68 44.15 -21.31 16.53
C ASP A 68 42.78 -20.58 16.64
N PRO A 69 42.33 -20.17 17.85
CA PRO A 69 41.09 -19.42 18.05
C PRO A 69 41.36 -17.93 17.90
N GLY A 70 41.14 -17.42 16.69
CA GLY A 70 40.79 -16.01 16.51
C GLY A 70 39.37 -15.81 16.99
N GLU A 71 39.13 -14.78 17.80
CA GLU A 71 37.79 -14.27 18.08
C GLU A 71 37.16 -13.86 16.75
N GLU A 72 36.28 -14.71 16.21
CA GLU A 72 35.36 -14.34 15.13
C GLU A 72 34.35 -13.36 15.77
N ASP A 73 34.41 -12.12 15.32
CA ASP A 73 33.44 -11.07 15.60
C ASP A 73 32.05 -11.55 15.13
N PRO A 74 31.00 -11.59 15.97
CA PRO A 74 29.73 -12.20 15.61
C PRO A 74 28.86 -11.37 14.64
N GLY A 75 29.43 -10.39 13.92
CA GLY A 75 28.65 -9.29 13.31
C GLY A 75 28.58 -9.19 11.79
N ASP A 76 29.04 -10.17 11.00
CA ASP A 76 28.96 -10.07 9.52
C ASP A 76 28.45 -11.37 8.89
N VAL A 77 27.14 -11.42 8.61
CA VAL A 77 26.56 -12.48 7.78
C VAL A 77 26.96 -12.20 6.33
N THR A 78 27.93 -12.98 5.86
CA THR A 78 28.53 -12.81 4.53
C THR A 78 27.52 -13.01 3.40
N ALA A 79 27.78 -12.39 2.24
CA ALA A 79 27.00 -12.55 1.02
C ALA A 79 26.72 -14.02 0.67
N GLY A 80 25.45 -14.36 0.41
CA GLY A 80 25.02 -15.74 0.15
C GLY A 80 24.96 -16.64 1.40
N GLY A 81 24.95 -16.07 2.60
CA GLY A 81 24.74 -16.79 3.85
C GLY A 81 23.38 -17.50 3.87
N MET A 82 23.28 -18.59 4.63
CA MET A 82 22.02 -19.30 4.85
C MET A 82 21.73 -19.32 6.35
N LEU A 83 20.57 -18.83 6.75
CA LEU A 83 20.03 -18.88 8.10
C LEU A 83 18.81 -19.79 8.09
N THR A 84 18.83 -20.84 8.92
CA THR A 84 17.73 -21.81 8.99
C THR A 84 17.25 -21.96 10.42
N GLY A 85 15.94 -21.91 10.61
CA GLY A 85 15.29 -22.29 11.87
C GLY A 85 15.00 -23.79 11.95
N THR A 86 14.07 -24.12 12.83
CA THR A 86 13.68 -25.44 13.30
C THR A 86 12.19 -25.68 13.03
N ASP A 87 11.59 -26.71 13.65
CA ASP A 87 10.15 -26.97 13.56
C ASP A 87 9.37 -26.29 14.71
N GLY A 88 10.01 -25.43 15.50
CA GLY A 88 9.38 -24.67 16.57
C GLY A 88 9.67 -23.18 16.44
N PRO A 89 9.00 -22.33 17.22
CA PRO A 89 9.14 -20.87 17.13
C PRO A 89 10.59 -20.41 17.20
N ASP A 90 11.03 -19.74 16.16
CA ASP A 90 12.36 -19.20 15.98
C ASP A 90 12.36 -17.67 15.95
N THR A 91 13.53 -17.09 16.20
CA THR A 91 13.74 -15.65 16.06
C THR A 91 15.04 -15.40 15.33
N ILE A 92 14.95 -14.73 14.19
CA ILE A 92 16.10 -14.32 13.37
C ILE A 92 16.18 -12.80 13.39
N SER A 93 17.33 -12.30 13.84
CA SER A 93 17.68 -10.88 13.84
C SER A 93 19.10 -10.70 13.31
N LEU A 94 19.38 -9.54 12.73
CA LEU A 94 20.71 -9.17 12.26
C LEU A 94 21.27 -8.03 13.12
N ASP A 95 22.42 -8.25 13.74
CA ASP A 95 23.13 -7.25 14.54
C ASP A 95 24.03 -6.33 13.68
N GLY A 96 23.67 -6.11 12.42
CA GLY A 96 24.46 -5.31 11.47
C GLY A 96 24.05 -5.50 10.01
N PRO A 97 24.68 -4.74 9.09
CA PRO A 97 24.40 -4.86 7.66
C PRO A 97 24.78 -6.27 7.18
N ALA A 98 23.84 -7.00 6.58
CA ALA A 98 24.13 -8.29 5.96
C ALA A 98 24.57 -8.12 4.51
N GLY A 99 25.43 -9.04 4.06
CA GLY A 99 25.83 -9.09 2.65
C GLY A 99 24.67 -9.44 1.71
N PRO A 100 24.78 -9.13 0.41
CA PRO A 100 23.74 -9.42 -0.56
C PRO A 100 23.47 -10.92 -0.70
N GLY A 101 22.23 -11.28 -1.04
CA GLY A 101 21.83 -12.64 -1.36
C GLY A 101 21.67 -13.57 -0.17
N LEU A 102 21.36 -13.02 1.02
CA LEU A 102 21.06 -13.79 2.22
C LEU A 102 19.84 -14.70 1.98
N ASP A 103 19.92 -15.97 2.41
CA ASP A 103 18.82 -16.94 2.35
C ASP A 103 18.37 -17.27 3.78
N ILE A 104 17.11 -16.99 4.10
CA ILE A 104 16.50 -17.15 5.42
C ILE A 104 15.29 -18.07 5.28
N SER A 105 15.22 -19.11 6.10
CA SER A 105 14.06 -20.02 6.17
C SER A 105 13.86 -20.47 7.61
N THR A 106 12.78 -20.05 8.27
CA THR A 106 12.58 -20.36 9.70
C THR A 106 11.97 -21.75 9.94
N GLY A 107 11.21 -22.29 8.98
CA GLY A 107 10.86 -23.71 8.98
C GLY A 107 9.40 -23.91 9.36
N ALA A 108 9.12 -24.47 10.54
CA ALA A 108 7.76 -24.54 11.03
C ALA A 108 7.69 -23.94 12.44
N GLY A 109 6.52 -23.48 12.86
CA GLY A 109 6.35 -22.72 14.09
C GLY A 109 5.95 -21.28 13.78
N ASP A 110 5.41 -20.58 14.77
CA ASP A 110 5.13 -19.15 14.63
C ASP A 110 6.45 -18.40 14.85
N ASP A 111 7.06 -17.89 13.79
CA ASP A 111 8.43 -17.39 13.77
C ASP A 111 8.49 -15.85 13.73
N LEU A 112 9.65 -15.30 14.14
CA LEU A 112 9.95 -13.87 14.04
C LEU A 112 11.21 -13.66 13.20
N ILE A 113 11.07 -12.97 12.08
CA ILE A 113 12.16 -12.49 11.25
C ILE A 113 12.18 -10.96 11.38
N ASP A 114 13.06 -10.43 12.21
CA ASP A 114 13.23 -9.00 12.48
C ASP A 114 14.58 -8.52 11.92
N LEU A 115 14.56 -8.01 10.69
CA LEU A 115 15.75 -7.59 9.96
C LEU A 115 15.88 -6.06 9.92
N TYR A 116 15.11 -5.36 10.75
CA TYR A 116 15.17 -3.92 10.91
C TYR A 116 15.61 -3.55 12.33
N ASP A 117 16.77 -2.91 12.47
CA ASP A 117 17.33 -2.57 13.78
C ASP A 117 16.67 -1.35 14.47
N GLY A 118 15.62 -0.78 13.86
CA GLY A 118 14.94 0.40 14.35
C GLY A 118 15.67 1.71 14.06
N THR A 119 16.75 1.72 13.25
CA THR A 119 17.47 2.94 12.91
C THR A 119 16.58 3.91 12.16
N THR A 120 16.57 5.16 12.62
CA THR A 120 15.92 6.27 11.91
C THR A 120 16.93 7.08 11.09
N ASP A 121 18.21 6.71 11.11
CA ASP A 121 19.23 7.37 10.28
C ASP A 121 19.10 6.88 8.83
N PRO A 122 18.78 7.77 7.87
CA PRO A 122 18.62 7.37 6.48
C PRO A 122 19.88 6.72 5.86
N VAL A 123 21.08 7.04 6.37
CA VAL A 123 22.33 6.46 5.87
C VAL A 123 22.50 5.02 6.34
N GLU A 124 22.09 4.72 7.57
CA GLU A 124 22.13 3.36 8.11
C GLU A 124 21.04 2.49 7.49
N LEU A 125 19.85 3.06 7.26
CA LEU A 125 18.75 2.39 6.57
C LEU A 125 19.15 1.87 5.18
N GLU A 126 19.78 2.73 4.36
CA GLU A 126 20.26 2.35 3.03
C GLU A 126 21.38 1.31 3.06
N ALA A 127 22.19 1.29 4.14
CA ALA A 127 23.26 0.31 4.31
C ALA A 127 22.75 -1.05 4.78
N GLN A 128 21.53 -1.13 5.30
CA GLN A 128 20.89 -2.33 5.83
C GLN A 128 19.92 -2.98 4.85
N LEU A 129 19.65 -2.34 3.71
CA LEU A 129 18.82 -2.94 2.68
C LEU A 129 19.44 -4.24 2.18
N LEU A 130 18.73 -5.33 2.40
CA LEU A 130 19.10 -6.66 1.94
C LEU A 130 18.91 -6.72 0.42
N ASP A 131 20.01 -6.70 -0.32
CA ASP A 131 20.00 -6.80 -1.78
C ASP A 131 19.91 -8.27 -2.22
N GLY A 132 18.84 -8.65 -2.92
CA GLY A 132 18.68 -9.98 -3.51
C GLY A 132 18.46 -11.12 -2.51
N ALA A 133 18.00 -10.80 -1.30
CA ALA A 133 17.71 -11.80 -0.27
C ALA A 133 16.52 -12.69 -0.62
N ARG A 134 16.49 -13.86 0.00
CA ARG A 134 15.37 -14.80 0.04
C ARG A 134 14.97 -14.97 1.49
N VAL A 135 13.73 -14.69 1.81
CA VAL A 135 13.19 -14.80 3.17
C VAL A 135 11.93 -15.65 3.10
N SER A 136 11.83 -16.66 3.97
CA SER A 136 10.69 -17.55 4.09
C SER A 136 10.36 -17.74 5.57
N GLY A 137 9.11 -17.47 5.95
CA GLY A 137 8.55 -17.79 7.27
C GLY A 137 8.33 -19.29 7.43
N GLY A 138 7.67 -19.90 6.45
CA GLY A 138 7.44 -21.34 6.44
C GLY A 138 6.06 -21.71 7.00
N ASP A 139 5.95 -22.83 7.71
CA ASP A 139 4.67 -23.29 8.24
C ASP A 139 4.40 -22.64 9.61
N GLY A 140 3.52 -21.65 9.70
CA GLY A 140 3.20 -20.98 10.97
C GLY A 140 2.53 -19.64 10.75
N ASN A 141 2.23 -18.93 11.83
CA ASN A 141 1.82 -17.52 11.71
C ASN A 141 3.06 -16.67 12.00
N ASP A 142 3.72 -16.22 10.95
CA ASP A 142 5.02 -15.61 11.02
C ASP A 142 4.95 -14.09 11.01
N LEU A 143 5.92 -13.46 11.67
CA LEU A 143 6.13 -12.01 11.62
C LEU A 143 7.44 -11.73 10.90
N ILE A 144 7.35 -11.16 9.70
CA ILE A 144 8.49 -10.80 8.86
C ILE A 144 8.54 -9.27 8.77
N ASP A 145 9.47 -8.65 9.47
CA ASP A 145 9.80 -7.23 9.32
C ASP A 145 11.17 -7.09 8.66
N ALA A 146 11.18 -6.71 7.38
CA ALA A 146 12.40 -6.75 6.57
C ALA A 146 12.53 -5.55 5.64
N HIS A 147 13.75 -5.08 5.47
CA HIS A 147 14.08 -3.95 4.60
C HIS A 147 14.96 -4.45 3.45
N THR A 148 14.45 -4.46 2.22
CA THR A 148 15.06 -5.20 1.11
C THR A 148 15.05 -4.45 -0.22
N ILE A 149 16.02 -4.75 -1.07
CA ILE A 149 16.02 -4.39 -2.50
C ILE A 149 16.05 -5.68 -3.34
N ASP A 150 15.30 -5.73 -4.44
CA ASP A 150 15.33 -6.82 -5.43
C ASP A 150 15.24 -8.24 -4.81
N SER A 151 14.51 -8.38 -3.70
CA SER A 151 14.46 -9.58 -2.87
C SER A 151 13.18 -10.38 -3.06
N THR A 152 13.16 -11.61 -2.55
CA THR A 152 11.99 -12.48 -2.51
C THR A 152 11.61 -12.76 -1.05
N LEU A 153 10.36 -12.52 -0.70
CA LEU A 153 9.82 -12.79 0.62
C LEU A 153 8.59 -13.68 0.49
N THR A 154 8.54 -14.75 1.28
CA THR A 154 7.38 -15.64 1.38
C THR A 154 6.94 -15.80 2.83
N GLY A 155 5.64 -15.65 3.10
CA GLY A 155 5.05 -16.05 4.38
C GLY A 155 4.95 -17.58 4.47
N ASP A 156 4.50 -18.18 3.37
CA ASP A 156 4.25 -19.61 3.17
C ASP A 156 2.90 -20.06 3.76
N ALA A 157 2.82 -20.78 4.88
CA ALA A 157 1.57 -21.38 5.32
C ALA A 157 1.18 -20.99 6.75
N GLY A 158 0.16 -20.13 6.86
CA GLY A 158 -0.48 -19.68 8.08
C GLY A 158 -0.81 -18.20 7.94
N ASN A 159 -1.26 -17.55 9.00
CA ASN A 159 -1.69 -16.16 8.92
C ASN A 159 -0.49 -15.24 9.22
N ASP A 160 0.19 -14.83 8.18
CA ASP A 160 1.47 -14.15 8.26
C ASP A 160 1.31 -12.63 8.32
N THR A 161 2.32 -11.97 8.87
CA THR A 161 2.44 -10.51 8.85
C THR A 161 3.77 -10.14 8.20
N ILE A 162 3.70 -9.48 7.04
CA ILE A 162 4.87 -9.01 6.30
C ILE A 162 4.87 -7.48 6.30
N SER A 163 5.92 -6.89 6.85
CA SER A 163 6.11 -5.44 6.88
C SER A 163 7.51 -5.02 6.53
N GLY A 164 7.62 -3.73 6.23
CA GLY A 164 8.91 -3.06 6.08
C GLY A 164 9.01 -2.31 4.77
N ARG A 165 10.26 -2.16 4.32
CA ARG A 165 10.62 -1.33 3.18
C ARG A 165 11.14 -2.19 2.05
N HIS A 166 10.45 -2.19 0.92
CA HIS A 166 10.77 -3.08 -0.19
C HIS A 166 10.82 -2.33 -1.51
N ASP A 167 12.00 -2.29 -2.13
CA ASP A 167 12.21 -1.66 -3.43
C ASP A 167 12.47 -2.76 -4.47
N GLY A 168 11.54 -2.94 -5.42
CA GLY A 168 11.64 -3.97 -6.47
C GLY A 168 11.53 -5.42 -5.96
N ALA A 169 10.87 -5.66 -4.82
CA ALA A 169 10.74 -7.00 -4.26
C ALA A 169 9.63 -7.83 -4.91
N SER A 170 9.72 -9.14 -4.73
CA SER A 170 8.64 -10.11 -4.98
C SER A 170 8.17 -10.64 -3.62
N ILE A 171 6.91 -10.39 -3.27
CA ILE A 171 6.31 -10.79 -1.99
C ILE A 171 5.14 -11.72 -2.28
N ASP A 172 5.07 -12.85 -1.59
CA ASP A 172 3.99 -13.83 -1.68
C ASP A 172 3.62 -14.23 -0.24
N ALA A 173 2.49 -13.76 0.29
CA ALA A 173 2.14 -14.03 1.69
C ALA A 173 1.79 -15.51 1.89
N GLY A 174 1.12 -16.14 0.92
CA GLY A 174 1.04 -17.58 0.78
C GLY A 174 -0.36 -18.11 1.04
N THR A 175 -0.55 -18.96 2.05
CA THR A 175 -1.89 -19.46 2.41
C THR A 175 -2.21 -19.08 3.84
N GLY A 176 -3.38 -18.48 4.07
CA GLY A 176 -3.80 -17.98 5.37
C GLY A 176 -4.49 -16.63 5.22
N ASP A 177 -5.00 -16.08 6.31
CA ASP A 177 -5.51 -14.71 6.28
C ASP A 177 -4.35 -13.77 6.64
N ASP A 178 -3.69 -13.20 5.63
CA ASP A 178 -2.41 -12.51 5.78
C ASP A 178 -2.53 -10.99 5.92
N LEU A 179 -1.50 -10.37 6.50
CA LEU A 179 -1.36 -8.92 6.60
C LEU A 179 -0.05 -8.47 5.95
N VAL A 180 -0.16 -7.75 4.83
CA VAL A 180 0.99 -7.19 4.13
C VAL A 180 0.95 -5.66 4.19
N SER A 181 1.96 -5.04 4.79
CA SER A 181 2.06 -3.58 4.93
C SER A 181 3.46 -3.09 4.59
N ILE A 182 3.64 -2.64 3.34
CA ILE A 182 4.95 -2.24 2.83
C ILE A 182 5.01 -0.78 2.37
N ALA A 183 6.22 -0.24 2.35
CA ALA A 183 6.55 1.02 1.70
C ALA A 183 7.77 0.88 0.77
N SER A 184 7.88 1.76 -0.21
CA SER A 184 9.05 1.85 -1.10
C SER A 184 9.65 3.25 -1.11
N SER A 185 10.91 3.35 -1.57
CA SER A 185 11.59 4.61 -1.87
C SER A 185 10.86 5.39 -2.95
N GLU A 186 10.87 6.71 -2.83
CA GLU A 186 10.43 7.59 -3.90
C GLU A 186 11.23 7.33 -5.17
N GLY A 187 10.54 7.05 -6.28
CA GLY A 187 11.16 6.77 -7.58
C GLY A 187 11.95 5.45 -7.66
N SER A 188 11.81 4.58 -6.66
CA SER A 188 12.32 3.21 -6.73
C SER A 188 11.46 2.34 -7.64
N ALA A 189 11.94 1.12 -7.92
CA ALA A 189 11.12 0.14 -8.62
C ALA A 189 9.98 -0.32 -7.70
N GLY A 190 8.75 -0.32 -8.21
CA GLY A 190 7.62 -0.93 -7.53
C GLY A 190 7.81 -2.43 -7.32
N SER A 191 7.23 -2.95 -6.24
CA SER A 191 7.26 -4.37 -5.87
C SER A 191 6.07 -5.13 -6.47
N ASP A 192 6.20 -6.45 -6.59
CA ASP A 192 5.12 -7.38 -6.97
C ASP A 192 4.66 -8.14 -5.72
N ILE A 193 3.40 -8.01 -5.35
CA ILE A 193 2.84 -8.52 -4.10
C ILE A 193 1.65 -9.42 -4.42
N GLN A 194 1.67 -10.63 -3.89
CA GLN A 194 0.56 -11.58 -3.91
C GLN A 194 0.13 -11.86 -2.45
N GLY A 195 -1.16 -11.73 -2.15
CA GLY A 195 -1.74 -12.21 -0.89
C GLY A 195 -1.73 -13.72 -0.85
N GLY A 196 -2.45 -14.33 -1.78
CA GLY A 196 -2.43 -15.78 -1.99
C GLY A 196 -3.79 -16.40 -1.67
N ASP A 197 -3.84 -17.53 -0.97
CA ASP A 197 -5.11 -18.15 -0.58
C ASP A 197 -5.54 -17.67 0.83
N GLY A 198 -6.69 -17.01 0.97
CA GLY A 198 -7.27 -16.64 2.26
C GLY A 198 -7.88 -15.24 2.22
N ALA A 199 -8.28 -14.66 3.35
CA ALA A 199 -8.83 -13.31 3.38
C ALA A 199 -7.74 -12.31 3.78
N ASP A 200 -7.06 -11.75 2.79
CA ASP A 200 -5.85 -10.97 2.99
C ASP A 200 -6.12 -9.49 3.19
N THR A 201 -5.19 -8.80 3.86
CA THR A 201 -5.19 -7.34 3.98
C THR A 201 -3.87 -6.79 3.48
N ILE A 202 -3.90 -6.04 2.37
CA ILE A 202 -2.69 -5.54 1.71
C ILE A 202 -2.72 -4.01 1.59
N SER A 203 -1.68 -3.37 2.14
CA SER A 203 -1.43 -1.94 1.98
C SER A 203 -0.01 -1.71 1.50
N ALA A 204 0.12 -1.31 0.23
CA ALA A 204 1.41 -0.98 -0.37
C ALA A 204 1.50 0.51 -0.71
N LEU A 205 2.54 1.17 -0.19
CA LEU A 205 2.88 2.56 -0.49
C LEU A 205 4.14 2.58 -1.39
N MET A 206 3.93 2.45 -2.69
CA MET A 206 5.02 2.28 -3.66
C MET A 206 4.78 3.05 -4.97
N ASP A 207 5.86 3.25 -5.75
CA ASP A 207 5.81 3.92 -7.05
C ASP A 207 5.80 2.90 -8.20
N GLY A 208 4.60 2.47 -8.58
CA GLY A 208 4.38 1.40 -9.55
C GLY A 208 4.40 0.02 -8.88
N GLY A 209 4.52 -1.03 -9.69
CA GLY A 209 4.44 -2.42 -9.21
C GLY A 209 3.02 -2.97 -9.29
N ARG A 210 2.82 -4.12 -8.66
CA ARG A 210 1.55 -4.86 -8.68
C ARG A 210 1.17 -5.35 -7.28
N VAL A 211 -0.12 -5.29 -6.99
CA VAL A 211 -0.76 -5.95 -5.85
C VAL A 211 -1.85 -6.88 -6.40
N ASP A 212 -1.82 -8.13 -6.00
CA ASP A 212 -2.81 -9.17 -6.33
C ASP A 212 -3.29 -9.79 -5.02
N GLY A 213 -4.59 -9.69 -4.72
CA GLY A 213 -5.18 -10.25 -3.50
C GLY A 213 -5.10 -11.77 -3.49
N GLY A 214 -5.35 -12.40 -4.64
CA GLY A 214 -5.31 -13.85 -4.78
C GLY A 214 -6.71 -14.46 -4.71
N ALA A 215 -6.88 -15.51 -3.91
CA ALA A 215 -8.16 -16.20 -3.76
C ALA A 215 -8.69 -15.97 -2.34
N GLY A 216 -9.82 -15.29 -2.20
CA GLY A 216 -10.11 -14.70 -0.91
C GLY A 216 -11.39 -13.92 -0.81
N ASN A 217 -11.50 -13.11 0.25
CA ASN A 217 -12.30 -11.89 0.17
C ASN A 217 -11.41 -10.82 0.79
N ASP A 218 -10.68 -10.12 -0.05
CA ASP A 218 -9.50 -9.39 0.36
C ASP A 218 -9.81 -7.93 0.64
N LEU A 219 -8.95 -7.29 1.42
CA LEU A 219 -8.97 -5.86 1.68
C LEU A 219 -7.69 -5.23 1.14
N LEU A 220 -7.82 -4.53 0.01
CA LEU A 220 -6.69 -3.92 -0.68
C LEU A 220 -6.74 -2.40 -0.59
N PHE A 221 -5.63 -1.76 -0.23
CA PHE A 221 -5.52 -0.31 -0.22
C PHE A 221 -4.77 0.17 -1.48
N ALA A 222 -5.53 0.68 -2.44
CA ALA A 222 -5.01 1.29 -3.66
C ALA A 222 -4.64 2.76 -3.39
N ASN A 223 -3.35 2.98 -3.14
CA ASN A 223 -2.79 4.32 -2.90
C ASN A 223 -2.24 4.92 -4.20
N PRO A 224 -2.39 6.25 -4.42
CA PRO A 224 -1.79 6.93 -5.54
C PRO A 224 -0.28 6.97 -5.40
N SER A 225 0.41 7.03 -6.53
CA SER A 225 1.87 6.99 -6.60
C SER A 225 2.44 8.25 -7.25
N ALA A 226 3.77 8.42 -7.15
CA ALA A 226 4.49 9.60 -7.62
C ALA A 226 4.46 9.77 -9.13
N THR A 227 4.84 8.69 -9.80
CA THR A 227 5.22 8.71 -11.21
C THR A 227 4.53 7.62 -12.01
N SER A 228 4.39 6.42 -11.45
CA SER A 228 3.93 5.22 -12.16
C SER A 228 2.79 4.58 -11.39
N PRO A 229 1.61 4.37 -12.00
CA PRO A 229 0.46 3.85 -11.30
C PRO A 229 0.74 2.43 -10.77
N THR A 230 0.30 2.16 -9.55
CA THR A 230 0.25 0.78 -9.03
C THR A 230 -0.92 0.04 -9.65
N GLU A 231 -0.69 -1.17 -10.14
CA GLU A 231 -1.74 -2.08 -10.60
C GLU A 231 -2.26 -2.89 -9.41
N VAL A 232 -3.55 -2.78 -9.10
CA VAL A 232 -4.19 -3.48 -7.98
C VAL A 232 -5.27 -4.41 -8.54
N ASP A 233 -5.25 -5.66 -8.12
CA ASP A 233 -6.15 -6.74 -8.57
C ASP A 233 -6.70 -7.47 -7.34
N GLY A 234 -8.02 -7.55 -7.20
CA GLY A 234 -8.67 -8.28 -6.09
C GLY A 234 -8.44 -9.79 -6.20
N GLY A 235 -8.65 -10.33 -7.41
CA GLY A 235 -8.44 -11.75 -7.70
C GLY A 235 -9.76 -12.53 -7.71
N ASP A 236 -9.76 -13.75 -7.19
CA ASP A 236 -10.97 -14.55 -7.01
C ASP A 236 -11.58 -14.19 -5.65
N GLY A 237 -12.80 -13.67 -5.58
CA GLY A 237 -13.29 -13.27 -4.26
C GLY A 237 -14.58 -12.48 -4.21
N SER A 238 -14.68 -11.59 -3.24
CA SER A 238 -15.67 -10.52 -3.19
C SER A 238 -14.98 -9.44 -2.38
N ASP A 239 -14.13 -8.72 -3.10
CA ASP A 239 -13.02 -8.00 -2.49
C ASP A 239 -13.44 -6.57 -2.17
N GLN A 240 -12.78 -5.99 -1.19
CA GLN A 240 -12.93 -4.58 -0.87
C GLN A 240 -11.65 -3.86 -1.25
N ILE A 241 -11.73 -3.00 -2.26
CA ILE A 241 -10.61 -2.19 -2.70
C ILE A 241 -10.85 -0.74 -2.31
N VAL A 242 -10.06 -0.27 -1.34
CA VAL A 242 -10.09 1.10 -0.85
C VAL A 242 -9.21 1.97 -1.73
N ILE A 243 -9.83 2.85 -2.52
CA ILE A 243 -9.15 3.79 -3.40
C ILE A 243 -8.95 5.09 -2.64
N ASN A 244 -7.73 5.31 -2.17
CA ASN A 244 -7.34 6.53 -1.46
C ASN A 244 -7.03 7.64 -2.46
N ALA A 245 -8.06 8.24 -3.05
CA ALA A 245 -7.94 9.41 -3.91
C ALA A 245 -7.71 10.68 -3.08
N VAL A 246 -6.61 10.72 -2.33
CA VAL A 246 -6.15 11.94 -1.67
C VAL A 246 -5.46 12.77 -2.72
N THR A 247 -6.00 13.96 -3.01
CA THR A 247 -5.25 14.99 -3.74
C THR A 247 -4.50 15.82 -2.69
N PRO A 248 -3.17 15.72 -2.51
CA PRO A 248 -2.44 16.64 -1.63
C PRO A 248 -2.56 18.09 -2.17
N PRO A 249 -1.94 19.13 -1.57
CA PRO A 249 -1.68 20.32 -2.39
C PRO A 249 -1.03 19.83 -3.69
N ILE A 250 -1.53 20.30 -4.84
CA ILE A 250 -1.35 19.74 -6.20
C ILE A 250 0.13 19.87 -6.71
N GLN A 251 1.07 19.83 -5.78
CA GLN A 251 2.49 20.08 -5.97
C GLN A 251 3.28 18.81 -6.22
N GLN A 252 2.82 17.64 -5.78
CA GLN A 252 3.53 16.39 -6.00
C GLN A 252 2.51 15.24 -6.02
N TRP A 253 2.81 14.19 -6.78
CA TRP A 253 2.10 12.89 -6.81
C TRP A 253 0.83 12.83 -7.68
N GLU A 254 0.50 11.61 -8.06
CA GLU A 254 -0.68 11.11 -8.78
C GLU A 254 -0.48 10.78 -10.26
N ALA A 255 0.30 9.72 -10.51
CA ALA A 255 -0.29 8.70 -11.35
C ALA A 255 -1.52 8.15 -10.59
N GLY A 256 -2.71 8.27 -11.19
CA GLY A 256 -3.94 7.69 -10.63
C GLY A 256 -3.83 6.17 -10.50
N VAL A 257 -4.79 5.52 -9.84
CA VAL A 257 -4.74 4.06 -9.65
C VAL A 257 -5.22 3.29 -10.88
N GLN A 258 -4.75 2.06 -11.06
CA GLN A 258 -5.36 1.08 -11.97
C GLN A 258 -5.84 -0.10 -11.14
N VAL A 259 -7.16 -0.27 -11.06
CA VAL A 259 -7.78 -1.24 -10.16
C VAL A 259 -8.63 -2.22 -10.94
N THR A 260 -8.56 -3.49 -10.57
CA THR A 260 -9.34 -4.61 -11.10
C THR A 260 -9.98 -5.29 -9.90
N GLY A 261 -11.29 -5.56 -9.94
CA GLY A 261 -11.98 -6.32 -8.91
C GLY A 261 -11.65 -7.80 -9.01
N GLY A 262 -11.77 -8.35 -10.22
CA GLY A 262 -11.55 -9.76 -10.50
C GLY A 262 -12.86 -10.54 -10.59
N ASP A 263 -12.84 -11.79 -10.14
CA ASP A 263 -14.00 -12.67 -10.13
C ASP A 263 -14.79 -12.48 -8.83
N GLY A 264 -16.03 -11.99 -8.91
CA GLY A 264 -16.93 -11.95 -7.77
C GLY A 264 -17.69 -10.65 -7.64
N ALA A 265 -18.20 -10.37 -6.44
CA ALA A 265 -18.99 -9.17 -6.17
C ALA A 265 -18.17 -8.17 -5.35
N ASP A 266 -17.49 -7.27 -6.05
CA ASP A 266 -16.45 -6.44 -5.44
C ASP A 266 -16.97 -5.09 -4.99
N ILE A 267 -16.29 -4.50 -4.01
CA ILE A 267 -16.58 -3.19 -3.45
C ILE A 267 -15.41 -2.26 -3.72
N PHE A 268 -15.64 -1.24 -4.54
CA PHE A 268 -14.70 -0.15 -4.73
C PHE A 268 -15.04 0.98 -3.77
N ASP A 269 -14.31 1.10 -2.66
CA ASP A 269 -14.51 2.11 -1.63
C ASP A 269 -13.66 3.35 -1.91
N LEU A 270 -14.30 4.37 -2.43
CA LEU A 270 -13.65 5.58 -2.86
C LEU A 270 -13.61 6.62 -1.73
N ILE A 271 -12.41 6.82 -1.19
CA ILE A 271 -12.11 7.86 -0.20
C ILE A 271 -11.43 9.03 -0.91
N VAL A 272 -12.16 10.12 -1.12
CA VAL A 272 -11.66 11.27 -1.88
C VAL A 272 -11.33 12.45 -0.98
N ALA A 273 -10.08 12.92 -1.01
CA ALA A 273 -9.76 14.25 -0.53
C ALA A 273 -9.62 15.18 -1.76
N PRO A 274 -10.52 16.18 -1.96
CA PRO A 274 -10.45 17.11 -3.11
C PRO A 274 -9.29 18.12 -3.04
N GLY A 275 -8.50 18.02 -1.96
CA GLY A 275 -7.17 18.60 -1.85
C GLY A 275 -7.09 20.06 -1.48
N GLY A 276 -5.91 20.61 -1.71
CA GLY A 276 -5.56 21.99 -1.38
C GLY A 276 -6.15 23.02 -2.34
N ILE A 277 -6.20 24.27 -1.86
CA ILE A 277 -6.61 25.42 -2.68
C ILE A 277 -5.50 25.90 -3.62
N ASP A 278 -4.25 25.52 -3.37
CA ASP A 278 -3.08 25.89 -4.16
C ASP A 278 -2.86 24.90 -5.32
N LEU A 279 -2.70 25.45 -6.52
CA LEU A 279 -2.33 24.72 -7.72
C LEU A 279 -0.84 24.93 -8.01
N SER A 280 -0.14 23.87 -8.39
CA SER A 280 1.22 23.98 -8.92
C SER A 280 1.23 24.76 -10.24
N ASP A 281 2.28 25.55 -10.46
CA ASP A 281 2.54 26.20 -11.76
C ASP A 281 2.78 25.17 -12.88
N THR A 282 3.15 23.94 -12.50
CA THR A 282 3.31 22.77 -13.38
C THR A 282 2.53 21.59 -12.80
N PRO A 283 1.21 21.52 -13.02
CA PRO A 283 0.40 20.43 -12.52
C PRO A 283 0.76 19.10 -13.20
N PRO A 284 0.54 17.95 -12.53
CA PRO A 284 0.74 16.63 -13.13
C PRO A 284 -0.25 16.39 -14.28
N ALA A 285 0.01 15.36 -15.10
CA ALA A 285 -0.80 15.06 -16.29
C ALA A 285 -2.25 14.65 -15.95
N SER A 286 -2.49 14.12 -14.76
CA SER A 286 -3.80 13.81 -14.18
C SER A 286 -4.63 15.05 -13.86
N VAL A 287 -4.03 16.24 -13.85
CA VAL A 287 -4.71 17.49 -13.50
C VAL A 287 -4.85 18.38 -14.74
N SER A 288 -6.08 18.85 -14.99
CA SER A 288 -6.38 19.80 -16.05
C SER A 288 -7.32 20.91 -15.60
N THR A 289 -7.41 21.99 -16.38
CA THR A 289 -8.34 23.10 -16.11
C THR A 289 -9.32 23.24 -17.26
N LEU A 290 -10.62 23.19 -16.93
CA LEU A 290 -11.72 23.35 -17.87
C LEU A 290 -11.87 24.82 -18.29
N ALA A 291 -12.65 25.07 -19.36
CA ALA A 291 -12.83 26.41 -19.92
C ALA A 291 -13.53 27.40 -18.97
N ASP A 292 -14.31 26.89 -18.02
CA ASP A 292 -14.97 27.67 -16.96
C ASP A 292 -14.06 27.93 -15.75
N GLY A 293 -12.84 27.39 -15.75
CA GLY A 293 -11.86 27.51 -14.68
C GLY A 293 -11.89 26.37 -13.66
N THR A 294 -12.83 25.44 -13.75
CA THR A 294 -12.90 24.26 -12.86
C THR A 294 -11.66 23.39 -13.05
N VAL A 295 -11.07 22.93 -11.95
CA VAL A 295 -9.92 22.01 -11.98
C VAL A 295 -10.43 20.58 -11.97
N GLN A 296 -10.00 19.80 -12.95
CA GLN A 296 -10.31 18.39 -13.08
C GLN A 296 -9.11 17.56 -12.62
N VAL A 297 -9.35 16.56 -11.79
CA VAL A 297 -8.33 15.60 -11.32
C VAL A 297 -8.77 14.20 -11.69
N ASP A 298 -7.97 13.51 -12.51
CA ASP A 298 -8.15 12.10 -12.85
C ASP A 298 -7.45 11.23 -11.80
N ILE A 299 -8.24 10.47 -11.04
CA ILE A 299 -7.76 9.66 -9.93
C ILE A 299 -7.52 8.21 -10.33
N GLY A 300 -7.84 7.82 -11.57
CA GLY A 300 -7.54 6.49 -12.06
C GLY A 300 -8.69 5.80 -12.78
N THR A 301 -8.54 4.49 -12.91
CA THR A 301 -9.45 3.63 -13.66
C THR A 301 -9.73 2.33 -12.91
N ILE A 302 -11.00 1.94 -12.86
CA ILE A 302 -11.42 0.57 -12.56
C ILE A 302 -11.60 -0.14 -13.89
N THR A 303 -10.97 -1.30 -14.07
CA THR A 303 -10.79 -1.89 -15.41
C THR A 303 -11.87 -2.89 -15.81
N ASP A 304 -12.63 -3.42 -14.86
CA ASP A 304 -13.52 -4.57 -15.04
C ASP A 304 -14.88 -4.48 -14.32
N PHE A 305 -15.26 -3.31 -13.80
CA PHE A 305 -16.52 -3.11 -13.06
C PHE A 305 -17.75 -3.71 -13.77
N SER A 306 -18.44 -4.61 -13.07
CA SER A 306 -19.60 -5.38 -13.49
C SER A 306 -20.88 -4.86 -12.85
N ALA A 307 -21.65 -4.07 -13.61
CA ALA A 307 -22.93 -3.54 -13.14
C ALA A 307 -23.94 -4.65 -12.78
N GLY A 308 -24.58 -4.52 -11.62
CA GLY A 308 -25.49 -5.50 -11.02
C GLY A 308 -24.80 -6.56 -10.16
N GLU A 309 -23.48 -6.53 -10.06
CA GLU A 309 -22.65 -7.43 -9.27
C GLU A 309 -21.75 -6.63 -8.32
N ASP A 310 -20.96 -5.71 -8.87
CA ASP A 310 -20.05 -4.85 -8.12
C ASP A 310 -20.73 -3.61 -7.55
N LEU A 311 -20.08 -3.01 -6.55
CA LEU A 311 -20.54 -1.85 -5.83
C LEU A 311 -19.48 -0.75 -5.80
N LEU A 312 -19.86 0.45 -6.22
CA LEU A 312 -19.09 1.67 -5.98
C LEU A 312 -19.58 2.35 -4.70
N LEU A 313 -18.74 2.36 -3.67
CA LEU A 313 -18.97 3.06 -2.42
C LEU A 313 -18.23 4.41 -2.46
N ILE A 314 -18.93 5.50 -2.14
CA ILE A 314 -18.36 6.86 -2.18
C ILE A 314 -18.61 7.52 -0.82
N ASP A 315 -17.54 7.92 -0.15
CA ASP A 315 -17.67 8.70 1.08
C ASP A 315 -17.96 10.18 0.79
N GLY A 316 -19.20 10.59 1.04
CA GLY A 316 -19.65 11.97 0.96
C GLY A 316 -19.39 12.83 2.21
N THR A 317 -18.68 12.32 3.23
CA THR A 317 -18.33 13.10 4.44
C THR A 317 -17.29 14.19 4.17
N THR A 318 -16.61 14.15 3.03
CA THR A 318 -15.39 14.90 2.73
C THR A 318 -15.66 16.40 2.61
N ASN A 319 -15.85 17.06 3.75
CA ASN A 319 -15.62 18.48 3.92
C ASN A 319 -14.12 18.62 4.17
N ALA A 320 -13.30 18.65 3.13
CA ALA A 320 -11.90 19.03 3.26
C ALA A 320 -11.82 20.53 3.56
N ASN A 321 -12.28 20.95 4.75
CA ASN A 321 -12.37 22.29 5.35
C ASN A 321 -12.90 23.46 4.48
N GLN A 322 -13.16 23.28 3.17
CA GLN A 322 -13.48 24.32 2.19
C GLN A 322 -14.29 23.80 0.99
N PHE A 323 -14.06 22.56 0.53
CA PHE A 323 -14.86 21.95 -0.55
C PHE A 323 -16.06 21.15 -0.01
N THR A 324 -17.18 21.22 -0.73
CA THR A 324 -18.40 20.45 -0.48
C THR A 324 -18.72 19.59 -1.70
N LEU A 325 -18.94 18.29 -1.51
CA LEU A 325 -19.43 17.42 -2.58
C LEU A 325 -20.87 17.82 -2.94
N ALA A 326 -21.05 18.46 -4.09
CA ALA A 326 -22.30 19.05 -4.53
C ALA A 326 -23.15 18.09 -5.36
N ALA A 327 -22.52 17.20 -6.14
CA ALA A 327 -23.19 16.19 -6.95
C ALA A 327 -22.23 15.06 -7.34
N ILE A 328 -22.82 13.92 -7.72
CA ILE A 328 -22.12 12.81 -8.37
C ILE A 328 -22.80 12.60 -9.72
N GLU A 329 -22.03 12.63 -10.79
CA GLU A 329 -22.52 12.46 -12.16
C GLU A 329 -21.87 11.25 -12.80
N LEU A 330 -22.68 10.37 -13.37
CA LEU A 330 -22.22 9.20 -14.11
C LEU A 330 -22.60 9.37 -15.57
N GLU A 331 -21.61 9.42 -16.46
CA GLU A 331 -21.82 9.53 -17.90
C GLU A 331 -21.23 8.35 -18.67
N GLU A 332 -22.07 7.67 -19.45
CA GLU A 332 -21.59 6.68 -20.41
C GLU A 332 -20.91 7.36 -21.61
N THR A 333 -19.67 6.98 -21.85
CA THR A 333 -18.85 7.45 -22.95
C THR A 333 -18.46 6.30 -23.89
N ALA A 334 -18.14 6.63 -25.13
CA ALA A 334 -17.61 5.68 -26.11
C ALA A 334 -16.27 6.24 -26.63
N PRO A 335 -15.14 5.98 -25.94
CA PRO A 335 -13.85 6.61 -26.25
C PRO A 335 -13.41 6.41 -27.71
N SER A 336 -13.75 5.28 -28.32
CA SER A 336 -13.44 4.96 -29.74
C SER A 336 -14.56 5.28 -30.74
N GLY A 337 -15.68 5.83 -30.28
CA GLY A 337 -16.91 5.98 -31.07
C GLY A 337 -17.68 4.66 -31.31
N ALA A 338 -17.16 3.54 -30.81
CA ALA A 338 -17.78 2.22 -30.78
C ALA A 338 -17.55 1.53 -29.43
N ALA A 339 -18.24 0.40 -29.20
CA ALA A 339 -18.10 -0.41 -27.99
C ALA A 339 -16.67 -0.96 -27.79
N PRO A 340 -16.28 -1.29 -26.54
CA PRO A 340 -17.08 -1.21 -25.31
C PRO A 340 -17.30 0.23 -24.85
N LEU A 341 -18.43 0.45 -24.17
CA LEU A 341 -18.72 1.71 -23.48
C LEU A 341 -17.91 1.76 -22.18
N SER A 342 -17.61 2.96 -21.71
CA SER A 342 -17.04 3.18 -20.37
C SER A 342 -17.93 4.15 -19.63
N THR A 343 -17.96 4.11 -18.30
CA THR A 343 -18.70 5.07 -17.48
C THR A 343 -17.72 5.99 -16.78
N VAL A 344 -17.87 7.30 -16.97
CA VAL A 344 -17.09 8.30 -16.25
C VAL A 344 -17.87 8.73 -15.03
N VAL A 345 -17.30 8.53 -13.84
CA VAL A 345 -17.84 9.01 -12.57
C VAL A 345 -17.16 10.35 -12.26
N ARG A 346 -17.96 11.41 -12.17
CA ARG A 346 -17.53 12.76 -11.81
C ARG A 346 -18.08 13.12 -10.44
N LEU A 347 -17.21 13.33 -9.48
CA LEU A 347 -17.52 13.92 -8.19
C LEU A 347 -17.35 15.43 -8.31
N VAL A 348 -18.46 16.17 -8.21
CA VAL A 348 -18.48 17.63 -8.35
C VAL A 348 -18.33 18.26 -6.98
N TYR A 349 -17.19 18.93 -6.75
CA TYR A 349 -16.88 19.63 -5.53
C TYR A 349 -16.92 21.15 -5.74
N GLU A 350 -17.72 21.82 -4.93
CA GLU A 350 -17.85 23.28 -4.93
C GLU A 350 -17.18 23.89 -3.71
N ILE A 351 -16.68 25.12 -3.87
CA ILE A 351 -16.11 25.93 -2.79
C ILE A 351 -16.80 27.30 -2.76
N ASP A 352 -17.13 27.78 -1.55
CA ASP A 352 -17.67 29.13 -1.35
C ASP A 352 -16.51 30.15 -1.33
N SER A 353 -15.82 30.27 -2.47
CA SER A 353 -14.70 31.19 -2.69
C SER A 353 -14.72 31.71 -4.12
N THR A 354 -14.35 32.98 -4.30
CA THR A 354 -14.15 33.56 -5.64
C THR A 354 -12.74 33.42 -6.16
N ASP A 355 -11.80 33.07 -5.28
CA ASP A 355 -10.36 33.04 -5.56
C ASP A 355 -9.84 31.62 -5.76
N VAL A 356 -10.69 30.61 -5.51
CA VAL A 356 -10.37 29.19 -5.67
C VAL A 356 -11.37 28.59 -6.65
N ALA A 357 -10.86 27.85 -7.63
CA ALA A 357 -11.70 27.13 -8.59
C ALA A 357 -12.42 25.95 -7.94
N ASN A 358 -13.60 25.60 -8.47
CA ASN A 358 -14.26 24.33 -8.20
C ASN A 358 -13.38 23.14 -8.59
N ARG A 359 -13.76 21.95 -8.14
CA ARG A 359 -13.03 20.70 -8.35
C ARG A 359 -13.94 19.62 -8.91
N ASP A 360 -13.49 18.96 -9.96
CA ASP A 360 -14.11 17.75 -10.48
C ASP A 360 -13.13 16.59 -10.33
N VAL A 361 -13.46 15.62 -9.49
CA VAL A 361 -12.67 14.38 -9.35
C VAL A 361 -13.26 13.32 -10.27
N ILE A 362 -12.42 12.72 -11.10
CA ILE A 362 -12.82 11.83 -12.18
C ILE A 362 -12.26 10.44 -11.96
N LEU A 363 -13.17 9.46 -11.92
CA LEU A 363 -12.86 8.04 -11.95
C LEU A 363 -13.46 7.43 -13.22
N THR A 364 -12.66 6.65 -13.95
CA THR A 364 -13.15 5.95 -15.14
C THR A 364 -13.46 4.49 -14.82
N LEU A 365 -14.67 4.04 -15.12
CA LEU A 365 -15.03 2.62 -15.13
C LEU A 365 -14.91 2.13 -16.58
N SER A 366 -13.77 1.54 -16.90
CA SER A 366 -13.45 1.08 -18.24
C SER A 366 -14.33 -0.13 -18.61
N GLY A 367 -14.92 -0.13 -19.80
CA GLY A 367 -15.75 -1.26 -20.23
C GLY A 367 -17.12 -1.38 -19.55
N ALA A 368 -17.35 -0.62 -18.47
CA ALA A 368 -18.58 -0.65 -17.70
C ALA A 368 -19.67 0.27 -18.29
N SER A 369 -20.90 -0.24 -18.36
CA SER A 369 -22.09 0.51 -18.77
C SER A 369 -23.35 -0.09 -18.16
N GLY A 370 -24.44 0.66 -18.17
CA GLY A 370 -25.72 0.22 -17.61
C GLY A 370 -25.80 0.30 -16.09
N LEU A 371 -24.91 1.06 -15.45
CA LEU A 371 -24.96 1.31 -14.01
C LEU A 371 -26.30 1.95 -13.61
N THR A 372 -26.77 1.57 -12.43
CA THR A 372 -28.01 2.01 -11.82
C THR A 372 -27.75 2.52 -10.41
N ALA A 373 -28.79 3.01 -9.74
CA ALA A 373 -28.68 3.45 -8.36
C ALA A 373 -28.42 2.31 -7.35
N ASP A 374 -28.56 1.04 -7.77
CA ASP A 374 -28.25 -0.10 -6.91
C ASP A 374 -26.74 -0.40 -6.88
N ASP A 375 -25.98 0.08 -7.88
CA ASP A 375 -24.55 -0.14 -8.05
C ASP A 375 -23.68 0.94 -7.38
N VAL A 376 -24.32 1.96 -6.78
CA VAL A 376 -23.62 3.10 -6.16
C VAL A 376 -24.22 3.41 -4.80
N ILE A 377 -23.39 3.37 -3.75
CA ILE A 377 -23.77 3.81 -2.41
C ILE A 377 -22.97 5.05 -2.04
N VAL A 378 -23.68 6.08 -1.57
CA VAL A 378 -23.06 7.31 -1.06
C VAL A 378 -23.25 7.36 0.45
N THR A 379 -22.17 7.26 1.20
CA THR A 379 -22.19 7.39 2.66
C THR A 379 -21.82 8.82 3.08
N GLY A 380 -21.90 9.14 4.37
CA GLY A 380 -21.25 10.35 4.89
C GLY A 380 -21.87 11.71 4.56
N ALA A 381 -22.86 11.78 3.67
CA ALA A 381 -23.48 13.00 3.16
C ALA A 381 -24.33 13.76 4.21
N GLY A 382 -23.70 14.36 5.22
CA GLY A 382 -24.26 15.34 6.17
C GLY A 382 -25.77 15.25 6.44
N THR A 383 -26.47 16.39 6.31
CA THR A 383 -27.95 16.47 6.44
C THR A 383 -28.66 16.67 5.11
N SER A 384 -27.91 16.91 4.03
CA SER A 384 -28.40 17.08 2.67
C SER A 384 -27.92 15.92 1.83
N PRO A 385 -28.83 15.15 1.19
CA PRO A 385 -28.42 14.09 0.27
C PRO A 385 -27.61 14.68 -0.89
N VAL A 386 -26.48 14.04 -1.22
CA VAL A 386 -25.73 14.34 -2.44
C VAL A 386 -26.54 13.81 -3.64
N PRO A 387 -26.89 14.64 -4.63
CA PRO A 387 -27.56 14.20 -5.84
C PRO A 387 -26.70 13.19 -6.64
N LEU A 388 -27.31 12.08 -7.04
CA LEU A 388 -26.72 11.07 -7.92
C LEU A 388 -27.40 11.14 -9.30
N ASN A 389 -26.67 11.58 -10.31
CA ASN A 389 -27.19 11.90 -11.64
C ASN A 389 -26.63 10.94 -12.70
N PHE A 390 -27.50 10.15 -13.33
CA PHE A 390 -27.15 9.34 -14.49
C PHE A 390 -27.40 10.14 -15.77
N LEU A 391 -26.33 10.55 -16.43
CA LEU A 391 -26.36 11.40 -17.61
C LEU A 391 -26.43 10.56 -18.89
N SER A 392 -27.26 10.98 -19.84
CA SER A 392 -27.28 10.36 -21.17
C SER A 392 -26.03 10.74 -21.96
N ARG A 393 -25.49 9.80 -22.75
CA ARG A 393 -24.32 9.99 -23.64
C ARG A 393 -24.26 11.37 -24.30
N GLY A 394 -23.24 12.16 -23.96
CA GLY A 394 -22.93 13.45 -24.58
C GLY A 394 -23.64 14.67 -23.95
N ALA A 395 -24.13 14.54 -22.72
CA ALA A 395 -24.75 15.64 -21.98
C ALA A 395 -23.72 16.60 -21.37
N ALA A 396 -22.50 16.13 -21.05
CA ALA A 396 -21.46 16.96 -20.42
C ALA A 396 -20.75 17.93 -21.40
N ALA A 397 -21.13 17.95 -22.68
CA ALA A 397 -20.51 18.79 -23.71
C ALA A 397 -21.43 19.95 -24.20
N ALA A 398 -22.48 20.32 -23.43
CA ALA A 398 -23.48 21.30 -23.85
C ALA A 398 -23.43 22.62 -23.06
#